data_AF-A0A3C2E8M9-F1
#
_entry.id   AF-A0A3C2E8M9-F1
#
_cell.length_a   1.000
_cell.length_b   1.000
_cell.length_c   1.000
_cell.angle_alpha   90.00
_cell.angle_beta   90.00
_cell.angle_gamma   90.00
#
_symmetry.space_group_name_H-M   'P 1'
#
loop_
_entity.id
_entity.type
_entity.pdbx_description
1 polymer ?
#
loop_
_entity_poly.entity_id
_entity_poly.type
_entity_poly.pdbx_seq_one_letter_code
_entity_poly.pdbx_strand_id
1 'polypeptide(L)'
;MADWSNEQRFLLYPGDGEQSFLSIAHDLIEIENHPDWFEGEIRGQAARLFQVTSSMHSDELIALTSKSLLPIRENLKRSGIANVVVHRVSPARAEGEVRHYAAIGMSALKLI
;
A
#
# COMPACT_ATOMS: atom_id res chain seq x y z
N MET A 1 -10.70 -8.33 -24.34
CA MET A 1 -11.55 -7.81 -23.24
C MET A 1 -10.90 -8.28 -21.96
N ALA A 2 -10.22 -7.38 -21.24
CA ALA A 2 -9.69 -7.72 -19.92
C ALA A 2 -10.87 -7.88 -18.97
N ASP A 3 -10.90 -9.00 -18.26
CA ASP A 3 -11.91 -9.36 -17.29
C ASP A 3 -11.71 -8.50 -16.04
N TRP A 4 -12.64 -7.58 -15.75
CA TRP A 4 -12.60 -6.66 -14.60
C TRP A 4 -13.13 -7.32 -13.32
N SER A 5 -12.94 -8.62 -13.13
CA SER A 5 -13.57 -9.37 -12.04
C SER A 5 -12.54 -9.89 -11.03
N ASN A 6 -11.99 -8.97 -10.22
CA ASN A 6 -11.63 -9.14 -8.79
C ASN A 6 -10.69 -8.03 -8.29
N GLU A 7 -10.99 -6.75 -8.54
CA GLU A 7 -10.26 -5.67 -7.87
C GLU A 7 -10.58 -5.72 -6.36
N GLN A 8 -9.64 -6.23 -5.56
CA GLN A 8 -9.77 -6.21 -4.11
C GLN A 8 -9.62 -4.78 -3.60
N ARG A 9 -10.66 -4.31 -2.92
CA ARG A 9 -10.69 -2.98 -2.31
C ARG A 9 -10.33 -3.06 -0.85
N PHE A 10 -9.60 -2.06 -0.39
CA PHE A 10 -9.17 -1.97 0.98
C PHE A 10 -9.42 -0.57 1.52
N LEU A 11 -9.67 -0.49 2.83
CA LEU A 11 -9.71 0.74 3.57
C LEU A 11 -8.45 0.83 4.44
N LEU A 12 -7.65 1.87 4.22
CA LEU A 12 -6.56 2.26 5.10
C LEU A 12 -7.11 3.29 6.09
N TYR A 13 -7.02 3.00 7.38
CA TYR A 13 -7.49 3.91 8.42
C TYR A 13 -6.53 5.11 8.60
N PRO A 14 -6.96 6.18 9.30
CA PRO A 14 -6.02 7.17 9.81
C PRO A 14 -4.94 6.51 10.69
N GLY A 15 -3.76 7.12 10.72
CA GLY A 15 -2.56 6.53 11.30
C GLY A 15 -1.66 7.55 12.00
N ASP A 16 -0.50 7.07 12.44
CA ASP A 16 0.56 7.93 12.96
C ASP A 16 1.54 8.34 11.84
N GLY A 17 2.44 9.30 12.12
CA GLY A 17 3.43 9.78 11.15
C GLY A 17 2.96 11.01 10.36
N GLU A 18 3.13 10.99 9.04
CA GLU A 18 2.89 12.11 8.14
C GLU A 18 1.40 12.48 8.06
N GLN A 19 1.02 13.54 8.76
CA GLN A 19 -0.37 13.99 8.89
C GLN A 19 -1.00 14.49 7.58
N SER A 20 -0.19 14.94 6.62
CA SER A 20 -0.69 15.34 5.29
C SER A 20 -1.35 14.21 4.53
N PHE A 21 -1.02 12.95 4.86
CA PHE A 21 -1.62 11.77 4.26
C PHE A 21 -2.47 11.03 5.30
N LEU A 22 -1.88 10.61 6.43
CA LEU A 22 -2.49 9.68 7.38
C LEU A 22 -3.50 10.30 8.36
N SER A 23 -3.97 11.52 8.12
CA SER A 23 -5.01 12.17 8.95
C SER A 23 -6.44 11.71 8.61
N ILE A 24 -6.63 11.08 7.45
CA ILE A 24 -7.93 10.59 6.97
C ILE A 24 -7.82 9.12 6.54
N ALA A 25 -8.97 8.48 6.31
CA ALA A 25 -9.01 7.15 5.73
C ALA A 25 -8.86 7.21 4.21
N HIS A 26 -8.26 6.18 3.61
CA HIS A 26 -8.08 6.07 2.16
C HIS A 26 -8.66 4.76 1.64
N ASP A 27 -9.41 4.87 0.55
CA ASP A 27 -9.75 3.72 -0.28
C ASP A 27 -8.55 3.35 -1.15
N LEU A 28 -8.23 2.06 -1.16
CA LEU A 28 -7.09 1.50 -1.86
C LEU A 28 -7.54 0.36 -2.78
N ILE A 29 -6.85 0.23 -3.90
CA ILE A 29 -6.92 -0.96 -4.77
C ILE A 29 -5.53 -1.61 -4.76
N GLU A 30 -5.47 -2.90 -4.48
CA GLU A 30 -4.22 -3.65 -4.60
C GLU A 30 -3.87 -3.85 -6.08
N ILE A 31 -2.62 -3.53 -6.44
CA ILE A 31 -2.08 -3.81 -7.77
C ILE A 31 -1.53 -5.23 -7.70
N GLU A 32 -2.23 -6.24 -8.24
CA GLU A 32 -1.76 -7.64 -8.16
C GLU A 32 -0.63 -7.95 -9.16
N ASN A 33 -0.72 -7.41 -10.37
CA ASN A 33 0.33 -7.50 -11.37
C ASN A 33 1.30 -6.34 -11.16
N HIS A 34 2.23 -6.53 -10.23
CA HIS A 34 3.22 -5.52 -9.90
C HIS A 34 3.94 -5.07 -11.18
N PRO A 35 4.11 -3.77 -11.39
CA PRO A 35 4.95 -3.29 -12.49
C PRO A 35 6.40 -3.77 -12.27
N ASP A 36 7.16 -3.97 -13.34
CA ASP A 36 8.52 -4.54 -13.31
C ASP A 36 9.50 -3.81 -12.38
N TRP A 37 9.16 -2.57 -12.00
CA TRP A 37 9.94 -1.77 -11.08
C TRP A 37 9.66 -2.04 -9.60
N PHE A 38 8.61 -2.78 -9.25
CA PHE A 38 8.28 -3.08 -7.87
C PHE A 38 8.63 -4.53 -7.55
N GLU A 39 9.70 -4.71 -6.78
CA GLU A 39 10.26 -6.04 -6.46
C GLU A 39 9.40 -6.84 -5.46
N GLY A 40 8.32 -6.25 -4.94
CA GLY A 40 7.49 -6.88 -3.91
C GLY A 40 8.13 -6.88 -2.51
N GLU A 41 9.20 -6.13 -2.32
CA GLU A 41 9.91 -6.01 -1.05
C GLU A 41 10.39 -4.57 -0.80
N ILE A 42 10.41 -4.17 0.47
CA ILE A 42 11.00 -2.91 0.93
C ILE A 42 11.89 -3.22 2.15
N ARG A 43 13.18 -2.86 2.07
CA ARG A 43 14.16 -3.10 3.14
C ARG A 43 14.19 -4.57 3.62
N GLY A 44 14.04 -5.52 2.67
CA GLY A 44 14.05 -6.96 2.94
C GLY A 44 12.76 -7.50 3.59
N GLN A 45 11.67 -6.73 3.60
CA GLN A 45 10.36 -7.17 4.05
C GLN A 45 9.38 -7.24 2.89
N ALA A 46 8.57 -8.30 2.86
CA ALA A 46 7.50 -8.45 1.88
C ALA A 46 6.55 -7.25 1.90
N ALA A 47 6.38 -6.64 0.74
CA ALA A 47 5.59 -5.43 0.52
C ALA A 47 4.53 -5.66 -0.55
N ARG A 48 3.38 -5.02 -0.40
CA ARG A 48 2.28 -5.04 -1.36
C ARG A 48 2.00 -3.63 -1.88
N LEU A 49 1.76 -3.50 -3.18
CA LEU A 49 1.56 -2.21 -3.83
C LEU A 49 0.07 -1.91 -3.96
N PHE A 50 -0.29 -0.66 -3.66
CA PHE A 50 -1.66 -0.18 -3.72
C PHE A 50 -1.72 1.17 -4.42
N GLN A 51 -2.80 1.38 -5.16
CA GLN A 51 -3.19 2.69 -5.65
C GLN A 51 -4.25 3.29 -4.73
N VAL A 52 -4.08 4.56 -4.38
CA VAL A 52 -5.07 5.33 -3.63
C VAL A 52 -6.15 5.83 -4.58
N THR A 53 -7.42 5.59 -4.24
CA THR A 53 -8.57 6.02 -5.04
C THR A 53 -9.41 7.10 -4.37
N SER A 54 -9.08 7.49 -3.13
CA SER A 54 -9.71 8.62 -2.44
C SER A 54 -9.27 9.96 -3.04
N SER A 55 -10.19 10.93 -3.12
CA SER A 55 -10.04 12.17 -3.91
C SER A 55 -8.83 13.06 -3.56
N MET A 56 -8.39 13.15 -2.30
CA MET A 56 -7.27 14.03 -1.92
C MET A 56 -5.89 13.54 -2.39
N HIS A 57 -5.73 12.23 -2.57
CA HIS A 57 -4.47 11.58 -2.95
C HIS A 57 -4.70 10.61 -4.12
N SER A 58 -5.65 10.94 -5.00
CA SER A 58 -5.98 10.10 -6.15
C SER A 58 -4.72 9.78 -6.94
N ASP A 59 -4.59 8.52 -7.33
CA ASP A 59 -3.50 8.02 -8.17
C ASP A 59 -2.11 8.01 -7.51
N GLU A 60 -2.01 8.35 -6.22
CA GLU A 60 -0.80 8.09 -5.45
C GLU A 60 -0.59 6.59 -5.25
N LEU A 61 0.66 6.16 -5.38
CA LEU A 61 1.07 4.79 -5.11
C LEU A 61 1.66 4.70 -3.70
N ILE A 62 1.18 3.72 -2.95
CA ILE A 62 1.74 3.36 -1.64
C ILE A 62 2.09 1.89 -1.62
N ALA A 63 3.14 1.56 -0.89
CA ALA A 63 3.50 0.19 -0.59
C ALA A 63 3.31 -0.07 0.90
N LEU A 64 2.71 -1.20 1.24
CA LEU A 64 2.43 -1.59 2.61
C LEU A 64 3.29 -2.80 2.97
N THR A 65 3.96 -2.69 4.11
CA THR A 65 4.67 -3.82 4.76
C THR A 65 3.96 -4.19 6.05
N SER A 66 3.96 -5.47 6.42
CA SER A 66 3.35 -5.91 7.67
C SER A 66 4.17 -5.45 8.87
N LYS A 67 3.52 -4.93 9.91
CA LYS A 67 4.17 -4.69 11.21
C LYS A 67 4.31 -5.99 12.02
N SER A 68 3.52 -7.02 11.71
CA SER A 68 3.59 -8.31 12.39
C SER A 68 4.47 -9.30 11.62
N LEU A 69 4.81 -10.41 12.27
CA LEU A 69 5.54 -11.52 11.64
C LEU A 69 4.74 -12.21 10.54
N LEU A 70 3.41 -12.05 10.54
CA LEU A 70 2.54 -12.64 9.51
C LEU A 70 2.43 -11.69 8.31
N PRO A 71 2.32 -12.24 7.08
CA PRO A 71 2.00 -11.44 5.90
C PRO A 71 0.67 -10.70 6.03
N ILE A 72 0.52 -9.57 5.33
CA ILE A 72 -0.71 -8.73 5.36
C ILE A 72 -1.96 -9.56 5.06
N ARG A 73 -1.96 -10.34 3.97
CA ARG A 73 -3.11 -11.19 3.59
C ARG A 73 -3.49 -12.20 4.67
N GLU A 74 -2.53 -12.70 5.45
CA GLU A 74 -2.83 -13.63 6.53
C GLU A 74 -3.41 -12.93 7.76
N ASN A 75 -2.90 -11.74 8.12
CA ASN A 75 -3.51 -10.91 9.18
C ASN A 75 -4.96 -10.56 8.84
N LEU A 76 -5.20 -10.14 7.59
CA LEU A 76 -6.55 -9.82 7.09
C LEU A 76 -7.48 -11.04 7.17
N LYS A 77 -7.03 -12.22 6.75
CA LYS A 77 -7.83 -13.45 6.85
C LYS A 77 -8.17 -13.83 8.29
N ARG A 78 -7.24 -13.64 9.23
CA ARG A 78 -7.41 -14.05 10.63
C ARG A 78 -8.23 -13.08 11.46
N SER A 79 -8.08 -11.78 11.23
CA SER A 79 -8.60 -10.73 12.13
C SER A 79 -9.43 -9.65 11.43
N GLY A 80 -9.53 -9.69 10.10
CA GLY A 80 -10.19 -8.67 9.29
C GLY A 80 -9.40 -7.37 9.16
N ILE A 81 -8.30 -7.21 9.91
CA ILE A 81 -7.47 -6.00 9.94
C ILE A 81 -5.98 -6.40 9.89
N ALA A 82 -5.14 -5.59 9.26
CA ALA A 82 -3.69 -5.74 9.30
C ALA A 82 -3.02 -4.43 9.72
N ASN A 83 -2.14 -4.48 10.72
CA ASN A 83 -1.29 -3.34 11.07
C ASN A 83 -0.14 -3.25 10.08
N VAL A 84 -0.02 -2.11 9.40
CA VAL A 84 0.91 -1.91 8.29
C VAL A 84 1.80 -0.70 8.53
N VAL A 85 3.02 -0.76 7.98
CA VAL A 85 3.84 0.43 7.75
C VAL A 85 3.56 0.91 6.34
N VAL A 86 3.24 2.19 6.22
CA VAL A 86 2.88 2.85 4.97
C VAL A 86 4.14 3.48 4.39
N HIS A 87 4.45 3.10 3.15
CA HIS A 87 5.55 3.67 2.38
C HIS A 87 4.98 4.42 1.19
N ARG A 88 5.29 5.71 1.06
CA ARG A 88 4.95 6.48 -0.14
C ARG A 88 5.93 6.12 -1.24
N VAL A 89 5.39 5.80 -2.42
CA VAL A 89 6.17 5.32 -3.57
C VAL A 89 6.24 6.43 -4.61
N SER A 90 7.45 6.87 -4.93
CA SER A 90 7.69 7.70 -6.12
C SER A 90 8.27 6.80 -7.21
N PRO A 91 7.50 6.45 -8.26
CA PRO A 91 8.04 5.68 -9.38
C PRO A 91 9.16 6.48 -10.04
N ALA A 92 10.23 5.78 -10.42
CA ALA A 92 11.33 6.37 -11.18
C ALA A 92 10.76 6.95 -12.48
N ARG A 93 11.00 8.24 -12.74
CA ARG A 93 10.54 8.93 -13.94
C ARG A 93 11.48 8.72 -15.12
N ALA A 94 12.73 8.30 -14.86
CA ALA A 94 13.72 7.98 -15.86
C ALA A 94 14.53 6.72 -15.52
N GLU A 95 15.07 6.07 -16.55
CA GLU A 95 15.97 4.93 -16.41
C GLU A 95 17.23 5.34 -15.64
N GLY A 96 17.51 4.67 -14.52
CA GLY A 96 18.62 5.00 -13.62
C GLY A 96 18.28 5.91 -12.44
N GLU A 97 17.04 6.39 -12.31
CA GLU A 97 16.62 7.09 -11.09
C GLU A 97 16.45 6.14 -9.91
N VAL A 98 16.92 6.59 -8.73
CA VAL A 98 16.76 5.86 -7.48
C VAL A 98 15.29 5.94 -7.05
N ARG A 99 14.61 4.80 -7.09
CA ARG A 99 13.24 4.64 -6.58
C ARG A 99 13.21 5.01 -5.11
N HIS A 100 12.26 5.85 -4.72
CA HIS A 100 12.15 6.29 -3.34
C HIS A 100 10.96 5.62 -2.66
N TYR A 101 11.27 4.86 -1.61
CA TYR A 101 10.31 4.33 -0.66
C TYR A 101 10.51 5.05 0.66
N ALA A 102 9.66 6.05 0.93
CA ALA A 102 9.67 6.77 2.20
C ALA A 102 8.67 6.13 3.14
N ALA A 103 9.13 5.59 4.28
CA ALA A 103 8.21 5.22 5.35
C ALA A 103 7.59 6.50 5.93
N ILE A 104 6.28 6.68 5.74
CA ILE A 104 5.57 7.88 6.15
C ILE A 104 4.79 7.71 7.46
N GLY A 105 4.56 6.47 7.89
CA GLY A 105 3.86 6.20 9.14
C GLY A 105 3.29 4.79 9.24
N MET A 106 2.46 4.55 10.24
CA MET A 106 1.78 3.28 10.49
C MET A 106 0.27 3.47 10.52
N SER A 107 -0.44 2.45 10.05
CA SER A 107 -1.91 2.46 10.00
C SER A 107 -2.47 1.03 10.10
N ALA A 108 -3.79 0.91 10.11
CA ALA A 108 -4.53 -0.32 9.97
C ALA A 108 -5.15 -0.41 8.57
N LEU A 109 -5.05 -1.59 7.95
CA LEU A 109 -5.65 -1.92 6.66
C LEU A 109 -6.80 -2.91 6.88
N LYS A 110 -7.91 -2.73 6.17
CA LYS A 110 -9.06 -3.65 6.17
C LYS A 110 -9.48 -3.96 4.73
N LEU A 111 -9.86 -5.21 4.46
CA LEU A 111 -10.51 -5.60 3.20
C LEU A 111 -12.00 -5.22 3.25
N ILE A 112 -12.52 -4.61 2.18
CA ILE A 112 -13.92 -4.14 2.08
C ILE A 112 -14.65 -4.68 0.85
#